data_AF-A0A7Y5HI91-F1
#
_entry.id   AF-A0A7Y5HI91-F1
#
_cell.length_a   1.000
_cell.length_b   1.000
_cell.length_c   1.000
_cell.angle_alpha   90.00
_cell.angle_beta   90.00
_cell.angle_gamma   90.00
#
_symmetry.space_group_name_H-M   'P 1'
#
loop_
_entity.id
_entity.type
_entity.pdbx_description
1 polymer ?
#
loop_
_entity_poly.entity_id
_entity_poly.type
_entity_poly.pdbx_seq_one_letter_code
_entity_poly.pdbx_strand_id
1 'polypeptide(L)'
;MCRFVAYVGQPISLESLVTLPRNSLINQSVDAREFEERLNGDGFGVAWYAHDVSDEPAVFKSVSPAWSNRNLHSLARVVHSSTILAHVRAATPGMPVTETNCHPFARGRYAFMHNGHVGDFKTVRRPMRRFLSDDSYDAVEGSTDSEHLFGLFLDRVAALGDRQGDDALALALGQTVRQVGDMQAEFGNRDPSYLNIAVSDGVRVAACRFTDGPPEDALSLYYRTGRQYICEDGVCRG
;
A
#
# COMPACT_ATOMS: atom_id res chain seq x y z
N MET A 1 5.10 12.42 -3.80
CA MET A 1 4.99 10.95 -4.02
C MET A 1 5.29 10.21 -2.73
N CYS A 2 4.52 9.18 -2.40
CA CYS A 2 4.56 8.50 -1.11
C CYS A 2 5.70 7.47 -0.97
N ARG A 3 5.83 6.83 0.19
CA ARG A 3 6.72 5.66 0.42
C ARG A 3 5.99 4.58 1.20
N PHE A 4 6.32 3.31 0.92
CA PHE A 4 5.82 2.19 1.70
C PHE A 4 6.85 1.09 1.89
N VAL A 5 6.61 0.24 2.88
CA VAL A 5 7.32 -1.01 3.13
C VAL A 5 6.33 -2.11 3.48
N ALA A 6 6.55 -3.31 2.95
CA ALA A 6 5.82 -4.51 3.31
C ALA A 6 6.80 -5.60 3.76
N TYR A 7 6.40 -6.37 4.76
CA TYR A 7 7.17 -7.46 5.35
C TYR A 7 6.30 -8.69 5.52
N VAL A 8 6.88 -9.86 5.22
CA VAL A 8 6.32 -11.18 5.53
C VAL A 8 7.45 -12.10 5.98
N GLY A 9 7.30 -12.76 7.12
CA GLY A 9 8.33 -13.64 7.67
C GLY A 9 8.16 -13.97 9.15
N GLN A 10 9.29 -14.19 9.83
CA GLN A 10 9.32 -14.37 11.28
C GLN A 10 8.79 -13.11 11.98
N PRO A 11 8.09 -13.22 13.12
CA PRO A 11 7.59 -12.03 13.82
C PRO A 11 8.73 -11.05 14.14
N ILE A 12 8.59 -9.81 13.68
CA ILE A 12 9.47 -8.69 14.03
C ILE A 12 8.65 -7.56 14.62
N SER A 13 9.30 -6.67 15.37
CA SER A 13 8.67 -5.45 15.85
C SER A 13 8.39 -4.48 14.71
N LEU A 14 7.33 -3.67 14.80
CA LEU A 14 7.09 -2.65 13.77
C LEU A 14 8.27 -1.67 13.67
N GLU A 15 8.89 -1.32 14.81
CA GLU A 15 10.02 -0.39 14.86
C GLU A 15 11.22 -0.86 14.01
N SER A 16 11.38 -2.17 13.84
CA SER A 16 12.40 -2.76 12.98
C SER A 16 12.28 -2.31 11.51
N LEU A 17 11.09 -1.88 11.09
CA LEU A 17 10.83 -1.34 9.76
C LEU A 17 10.62 0.18 9.78
N VAL A 18 9.86 0.69 10.76
CA VAL A 18 9.35 2.07 10.71
C VAL A 18 10.30 3.10 11.32
N THR A 19 11.11 2.75 12.33
CA THR A 19 11.91 3.72 13.11
C THR A 19 13.39 3.38 13.15
N LEU A 20 13.77 2.13 13.47
CA LEU A 20 15.15 1.72 13.72
C LEU A 20 16.09 1.83 12.52
N PRO A 21 15.71 1.43 11.29
CA PRO A 21 16.63 1.49 10.16
C PRO A 21 17.19 2.91 9.94
N ARG A 22 18.46 3.05 9.57
CA ARG A 22 19.03 4.36 9.24
C ARG A 22 18.23 5.08 8.15
N ASN A 23 17.73 4.33 7.17
CA ASN A 23 16.82 4.81 6.13
C ASN A 23 15.39 4.28 6.37
N SER A 24 14.91 4.32 7.62
CA SER A 24 13.58 3.85 8.01
C SER A 24 12.47 4.59 7.27
N LEU A 25 11.26 4.04 7.31
CA LEU A 25 10.10 4.68 6.70
C LEU A 25 9.87 6.09 7.26
N ILE A 26 10.06 6.29 8.57
CA ILE A 26 9.98 7.62 9.19
C ILE A 26 11.10 8.54 8.68
N ASN A 27 12.35 8.08 8.56
CA ASN A 27 13.40 8.95 8.03
C ASN A 27 13.15 9.32 6.55
N GLN A 28 12.61 8.39 5.76
CA GLN A 28 12.16 8.66 4.39
C GLN A 28 10.97 9.62 4.34
N SER A 29 10.17 9.74 5.41
CA SER A 29 9.12 10.74 5.49
C SER A 29 9.64 12.16 5.65
N VAL A 30 10.88 12.33 6.13
CA VAL A 30 11.53 13.64 6.31
C VAL A 30 12.43 14.00 5.12
N ASP A 31 13.23 13.05 4.64
CA ASP A 31 14.20 13.27 3.55
C ASP A 31 14.32 12.03 2.64
N ALA A 32 13.33 11.84 1.76
CA ALA A 32 13.42 10.84 0.69
C ALA A 32 14.48 11.23 -0.35
N ARG A 33 15.28 10.26 -0.80
CA ARG A 33 16.44 10.50 -1.68
C ARG A 33 16.25 10.15 -3.15
N GLU A 34 15.18 9.41 -3.46
CA GLU A 34 14.94 8.84 -4.79
C GLU A 34 13.81 9.54 -5.55
N PHE A 35 13.38 10.71 -5.10
CA PHE A 35 12.36 11.51 -5.77
C PHE A 35 12.50 12.98 -5.42
N GLU A 36 11.96 13.87 -6.26
CA GLU A 36 12.08 15.32 -6.07
C GLU A 36 11.35 15.79 -4.79
N GLU A 37 10.16 15.27 -4.52
CA GLU A 37 9.47 15.50 -3.26
C GLU A 37 10.09 14.68 -2.13
N ARG A 38 10.88 15.36 -1.30
CA ARG A 38 11.60 14.76 -0.17
C ARG A 38 10.71 14.48 1.04
N LEU A 39 9.73 15.35 1.29
CA LEU A 39 8.90 15.35 2.50
C LEU A 39 7.58 14.61 2.27
N ASN A 40 7.22 13.71 3.19
CA ASN A 40 5.93 13.02 3.28
C ASN A 40 5.31 13.29 4.66
N GLY A 41 4.70 14.47 4.81
CA GLY A 41 4.15 14.95 6.09
C GLY A 41 2.64 14.78 6.25
N ASP A 42 1.94 14.30 5.23
CA ASP A 42 0.46 14.35 5.13
C ASP A 42 -0.20 13.09 5.70
N GLY A 43 0.47 12.45 6.66
CA GLY A 43 -0.01 11.29 7.39
C GLY A 43 0.76 10.01 7.13
N PHE A 44 0.36 8.97 7.85
CA PHE A 44 0.92 7.63 7.76
C PHE A 44 -0.14 6.59 8.09
N GLY A 45 0.19 5.33 7.84
CA GLY A 45 -0.48 4.21 8.45
C GLY A 45 0.39 2.97 8.54
N VAL A 46 0.01 2.09 9.46
CA VAL A 46 0.60 0.77 9.64
C VAL A 46 -0.53 -0.24 9.80
N ALA A 47 -0.44 -1.35 9.09
CA ALA A 47 -1.29 -2.52 9.25
C ALA A 47 -0.44 -3.73 9.69
N TRP A 48 -0.95 -4.51 10.63
CA TRP A 48 -0.32 -5.73 11.10
C TRP A 48 -1.38 -6.78 11.46
N TYR A 49 -0.98 -8.05 11.45
CA TYR A 49 -1.88 -9.18 11.70
C TYR A 49 -1.55 -9.83 13.04
N ALA A 50 -2.56 -9.93 13.89
CA ALA A 50 -2.51 -10.67 15.15
C ALA A 50 -3.41 -11.91 14.99
N HIS A 51 -2.88 -12.93 14.31
CA HIS A 51 -3.62 -14.15 13.91
C HIS A 51 -4.17 -14.96 15.10
N ASP A 52 -3.67 -14.72 16.30
CA ASP A 52 -4.21 -15.27 17.55
C ASP A 52 -5.50 -14.58 18.02
N VAL A 53 -5.85 -13.43 17.44
CA VAL A 53 -7.00 -12.58 17.81
C VAL A 53 -7.97 -12.40 16.64
N SER A 54 -7.49 -12.16 15.43
CA SER A 54 -8.32 -11.87 14.24
C SER A 54 -7.57 -12.19 12.94
N ASP A 55 -8.31 -12.63 11.92
CA ASP A 55 -7.81 -12.76 10.54
C ASP A 55 -7.76 -11.39 9.82
N GLU A 56 -8.44 -10.37 10.35
CA GLU A 56 -8.39 -9.01 9.84
C GLU A 56 -7.16 -8.25 10.39
N PRO A 57 -6.49 -7.43 9.58
CA PRO A 57 -5.38 -6.63 10.06
C PRO A 57 -5.87 -5.54 11.01
N ALA A 58 -5.15 -5.35 12.11
CA ALA A 58 -5.26 -4.12 12.87
C ALA A 58 -4.60 -2.98 12.07
N VAL A 59 -5.27 -1.83 12.01
CA VAL A 59 -4.80 -0.67 11.25
C VAL A 59 -4.71 0.54 12.16
N PHE A 60 -3.54 1.18 12.19
CA PHE A 60 -3.34 2.48 12.84
C PHE A 60 -2.96 3.52 11.80
N LYS A 61 -3.80 4.55 11.65
CA LYS A 61 -3.61 5.67 10.72
C LYS A 61 -3.65 6.98 11.47
N SER A 62 -2.99 7.99 10.91
CA SER A 62 -3.09 9.37 11.37
C SER A 62 -2.74 10.32 10.23
N VAL A 63 -3.36 11.50 10.24
CA VAL A 63 -2.98 12.62 9.36
C VAL A 63 -1.79 13.43 9.90
N SER A 64 -1.38 13.19 11.15
CA SER A 64 -0.20 13.82 11.71
C SER A 64 1.07 13.26 11.04
N PRO A 65 2.16 14.05 10.93
CA PRO A 65 3.44 13.54 10.46
C PRO A 65 3.94 12.33 11.26
N ALA A 66 4.53 11.34 10.57
CA ALA A 66 5.00 10.11 11.21
C ALA A 66 6.11 10.36 12.24
N TRP A 67 7.04 11.27 11.93
CA TRP A 67 8.22 11.56 12.76
C TRP A 67 7.90 12.21 14.11
N SER A 68 6.72 12.79 14.29
CA SER A 68 6.31 13.45 15.52
C SER A 68 5.20 12.72 16.27
N ASN A 69 4.71 11.59 15.74
CA ASN A 69 3.59 10.86 16.34
C ASN A 69 4.06 9.94 17.48
N ARG A 70 3.89 10.39 18.73
CA ARG A 70 4.29 9.63 19.92
C ARG A 70 3.57 8.28 20.06
N ASN A 71 2.34 8.16 19.57
CA ASN A 71 1.58 6.92 19.65
C ASN A 71 2.16 5.87 18.70
N LEU A 72 2.56 6.28 17.48
CA LEU A 72 3.27 5.41 16.54
C LEU A 72 4.56 4.87 17.17
N HIS A 73 5.39 5.74 17.75
CA HIS A 73 6.62 5.31 18.42
C HIS A 73 6.35 4.35 19.60
N SER A 74 5.31 4.62 20.38
CA SER A 74 4.94 3.76 21.52
C SER A 74 4.49 2.37 21.06
N LEU A 75 3.60 2.32 20.06
CA LEU A 75 3.09 1.07 19.48
C LEU A 75 4.19 0.29 18.77
N ALA A 76 5.02 0.98 17.99
CA ALA A 76 5.99 0.33 17.13
C ALA A 76 7.04 -0.50 17.89
N ARG A 77 7.35 -0.09 19.12
CA ARG A 77 8.28 -0.78 20.01
C ARG A 77 7.76 -2.12 20.54
N VAL A 78 6.44 -2.26 20.71
CA VAL A 78 5.84 -3.40 21.43
C VAL A 78 5.08 -4.34 20.51
N VAL A 79 4.53 -3.84 19.41
CA VAL A 79 3.76 -4.64 18.47
C VAL A 79 4.72 -5.46 17.60
N HIS A 80 4.49 -6.77 17.57
CA HIS A 80 5.19 -7.72 16.73
C HIS A 80 4.20 -8.39 15.77
N SER A 81 4.64 -8.65 14.55
CA SER A 81 3.82 -9.35 13.56
C SER A 81 4.69 -10.04 12.52
N SER A 82 4.21 -11.19 12.03
CA SER A 82 4.78 -11.89 10.88
C SER A 82 4.46 -11.21 9.55
N THR A 83 3.48 -10.30 9.51
CA THR A 83 3.10 -9.57 8.30
C THR A 83 2.79 -8.12 8.64
N ILE A 84 3.50 -7.19 8.02
CA ILE A 84 3.45 -5.76 8.32
C ILE A 84 3.41 -4.97 7.02
N LEU A 85 2.50 -4.01 6.92
CA LEU A 85 2.42 -3.05 5.81
C LEU A 85 2.46 -1.65 6.42
N ALA A 86 3.36 -0.79 5.98
CA ALA A 86 3.48 0.58 6.48
C ALA A 86 3.68 1.58 5.34
N HIS A 87 3.03 2.73 5.45
CA HIS A 87 3.00 3.76 4.40
C HIS A 87 3.08 5.15 5.01
N VAL A 88 3.84 6.04 4.36
CA VAL A 88 3.88 7.48 4.66
C VAL A 88 3.43 8.26 3.44
N ARG A 89 2.54 9.23 3.68
CA ARG A 89 1.78 9.91 2.63
C ARG A 89 2.34 11.29 2.34
N ALA A 90 2.49 11.60 1.06
CA ALA A 90 2.52 12.95 0.52
C ALA A 90 1.23 13.14 -0.29
N ALA A 91 0.29 13.91 0.25
CA ALA A 91 -0.98 14.15 -0.41
C ALA A 91 -0.77 15.02 -1.65
N THR A 92 -1.48 14.70 -2.72
CA THR A 92 -1.50 15.56 -3.92
C THR A 92 -2.01 16.96 -3.53
N PRO A 93 -1.36 18.05 -3.97
CA PRO A 93 -1.81 19.40 -3.68
C PRO A 93 -3.30 19.59 -4.01
N GLY A 94 -4.06 20.16 -3.06
CA GLY A 94 -5.50 20.39 -3.20
C GLY A 94 -6.41 19.21 -2.86
N MET A 95 -5.87 18.03 -2.53
CA MET A 95 -6.65 16.91 -2.01
C MET A 95 -6.83 17.00 -0.48
N PRO A 96 -8.00 16.64 0.06
CA PRO A 96 -8.20 16.56 1.50
C PRO A 96 -7.24 15.55 2.18
N VAL A 97 -6.60 16.01 3.25
CA VAL A 97 -5.81 15.17 4.15
C VAL A 97 -6.75 14.60 5.22
N THR A 98 -7.20 13.37 5.01
CA THR A 98 -8.09 12.63 5.91
C THR A 98 -7.53 11.23 6.18
N GLU A 99 -7.84 10.67 7.34
CA GLU A 99 -7.39 9.32 7.72
C GLU A 99 -7.96 8.23 6.81
N THR A 100 -9.19 8.40 6.30
CA THR A 100 -9.79 7.50 5.31
C THR A 100 -8.92 7.39 4.07
N ASN A 101 -8.32 8.49 3.63
CA ASN A 101 -7.45 8.53 2.45
C ASN A 101 -5.99 8.14 2.73
N CYS A 102 -5.64 7.75 3.96
CA CYS A 102 -4.32 7.23 4.29
C CYS A 102 -4.27 5.71 4.11
N HIS A 103 -3.18 5.26 3.51
CA HIS A 103 -2.83 3.85 3.44
C HIS A 103 -2.33 3.33 4.80
N PRO A 104 -2.35 2.00 5.04
CA PRO A 104 -2.99 0.97 4.22
C PRO A 104 -4.53 1.03 4.26
N PHE A 105 -5.17 0.66 3.16
CA PHE A 105 -6.60 0.33 3.16
C PHE A 105 -6.78 -1.12 3.62
N ALA A 106 -7.88 -1.42 4.32
CA ALA A 106 -8.16 -2.76 4.80
C ALA A 106 -9.63 -3.13 4.65
N ARG A 107 -9.89 -4.39 4.26
CA ARG A 107 -11.24 -4.98 4.18
C ARG A 107 -11.13 -6.49 4.35
N GLY A 108 -11.80 -7.03 5.37
CA GLY A 108 -11.61 -8.44 5.75
C GLY A 108 -10.13 -8.71 6.03
N ARG A 109 -9.62 -9.83 5.54
CA ARG A 109 -8.20 -10.21 5.68
C ARG A 109 -7.22 -9.41 4.81
N TYR A 110 -7.70 -8.52 3.94
CA TYR A 110 -6.83 -7.87 2.96
C TYR A 110 -6.36 -6.50 3.43
N ALA A 111 -5.06 -6.24 3.31
CA ALA A 111 -4.45 -4.91 3.45
C ALA A 111 -3.77 -4.49 2.14
N PHE A 112 -3.98 -3.25 1.71
CA PHE A 112 -3.55 -2.74 0.41
C PHE A 112 -2.87 -1.37 0.51
N MET A 113 -1.78 -1.20 -0.23
CA MET A 113 -1.02 0.03 -0.33
C MET A 113 -0.70 0.36 -1.78
N HIS A 114 -0.82 1.63 -2.14
CA HIS A 114 -0.45 2.14 -3.46
C HIS A 114 0.45 3.37 -3.32
N ASN A 115 1.50 3.41 -4.14
CA ASN A 115 2.33 4.58 -4.34
C ASN A 115 2.35 4.90 -5.83
N GLY A 116 1.76 6.03 -6.18
CA GLY A 116 1.59 6.41 -7.56
C GLY A 116 0.23 7.04 -7.78
N HIS A 117 -0.26 6.90 -9.01
CA HIS A 117 -1.44 7.58 -9.50
C HIS A 117 -2.05 6.77 -10.64
N VAL A 118 -3.38 6.71 -10.69
CA VAL A 118 -4.12 6.20 -11.86
C VAL A 118 -4.35 7.33 -12.87
N GLY A 119 -3.70 7.26 -14.02
CA GLY A 119 -3.91 8.22 -15.11
C GLY A 119 -5.38 8.37 -15.49
N ASP A 120 -5.79 9.59 -15.82
CA ASP A 120 -7.19 9.92 -16.16
C ASP A 120 -8.21 9.53 -15.08
N PHE A 121 -7.82 9.41 -13.80
CA PHE A 121 -8.70 8.88 -12.74
C PHE A 121 -10.10 9.52 -12.71
N LYS A 122 -10.21 10.83 -12.88
CA LYS A 122 -11.52 11.52 -12.88
C LYS A 122 -12.46 10.97 -13.96
N THR A 123 -11.92 10.57 -15.10
CA THR A 123 -12.63 10.00 -16.24
C THR A 123 -12.92 8.51 -16.02
N VAL A 124 -11.92 7.73 -15.59
CA VAL A 124 -12.07 6.28 -15.42
C VAL A 124 -12.75 5.86 -14.11
N ARG A 125 -12.88 6.76 -13.12
CA ARG A 125 -13.49 6.46 -11.81
C ARG A 125 -14.92 5.93 -11.93
N ARG A 126 -15.75 6.55 -12.76
CA ARG A 126 -17.16 6.13 -12.92
C ARG A 126 -17.26 4.77 -13.62
N PRO A 127 -16.57 4.52 -14.75
CA PRO A 127 -16.43 3.17 -15.31
C PRO A 127 -15.92 2.15 -14.29
N MET A 128 -14.85 2.46 -13.56
CA MET A 128 -14.26 1.58 -12.56
C MET A 128 -15.28 1.13 -11.52
N ARG A 129 -16.06 2.06 -10.94
CA ARG A 129 -17.11 1.72 -9.98
C ARG A 129 -18.28 0.94 -10.59
N ARG A 130 -18.56 1.12 -11.89
CA ARG A 130 -19.67 0.42 -12.57
C ARG A 130 -19.45 -1.08 -12.67
N PHE A 131 -18.19 -1.52 -12.74
CA PHE A 131 -17.84 -2.94 -12.89
C PHE A 131 -17.61 -3.66 -11.56
N LEU A 132 -17.74 -2.98 -10.42
CA LEU A 132 -17.62 -3.60 -9.11
C LEU A 132 -18.90 -4.33 -8.73
N SER A 133 -18.77 -5.49 -8.09
CA SER A 133 -19.82 -6.09 -7.27
C SER A 133 -20.24 -5.15 -6.13
N ASP A 134 -21.44 -5.34 -5.59
CA ASP A 134 -21.98 -4.53 -4.48
C ASP A 134 -21.01 -4.52 -3.28
N ASP A 135 -20.51 -5.69 -2.87
CA ASP A 135 -19.56 -5.82 -1.75
C ASP A 135 -18.26 -5.02 -1.98
N SER A 136 -17.76 -5.00 -3.23
CA SER A 136 -16.52 -4.30 -3.59
C SER A 136 -16.76 -2.80 -3.80
N TYR A 137 -17.96 -2.42 -4.23
CA TYR A 137 -18.39 -1.03 -4.35
C TYR A 137 -18.51 -0.37 -2.97
N ASP A 138 -19.06 -1.09 -2.00
CA ASP A 138 -19.26 -0.64 -0.62
C ASP A 138 -17.97 -0.64 0.21
N ALA A 139 -16.93 -1.36 -0.26
CA ALA A 139 -15.60 -1.32 0.35
C ALA A 139 -14.84 0.00 0.09
N VAL A 140 -15.30 0.85 -0.84
CA VAL A 140 -14.67 2.13 -1.16
C VAL A 140 -15.37 3.26 -0.41
N GLU A 141 -14.72 3.78 0.63
CA GLU A 141 -15.30 4.79 1.54
C GLU A 141 -14.80 6.21 1.24
N GLY A 142 -13.54 6.34 0.86
CA GLY A 142 -12.90 7.60 0.50
C GLY A 142 -12.98 7.91 -0.99
N SER A 143 -12.07 8.79 -1.43
CA SER A 143 -12.14 9.43 -2.75
C SER A 143 -10.88 9.28 -3.59
N THR A 144 -9.88 8.58 -3.08
CA THR A 144 -8.59 8.40 -3.77
C THR A 144 -8.70 7.34 -4.87
N ASP A 145 -7.89 7.51 -5.91
CA ASP A 145 -7.65 6.46 -6.91
C ASP A 145 -7.17 5.15 -6.28
N SER A 146 -6.31 5.27 -5.28
CA SER A 146 -5.69 4.19 -4.56
C SER A 146 -6.69 3.26 -3.87
N GLU A 147 -7.75 3.84 -3.27
CA GLU A 147 -8.82 3.05 -2.66
C GLU A 147 -9.75 2.42 -3.70
N HIS A 148 -9.98 3.10 -4.82
CA HIS A 148 -10.76 2.53 -5.91
C HIS A 148 -10.01 1.36 -6.58
N LEU A 149 -8.68 1.43 -6.67
CA LEU A 149 -7.83 0.30 -7.06
C LEU A 149 -7.97 -0.87 -6.08
N PHE A 150 -8.06 -0.58 -4.78
CA PHE A 150 -8.30 -1.62 -3.78
C PHE A 150 -9.67 -2.27 -3.95
N GLY A 151 -10.73 -1.50 -4.16
CA GLY A 151 -12.06 -2.04 -4.48
C GLY A 151 -12.04 -2.94 -5.72
N LEU A 152 -11.35 -2.53 -6.78
CA LEU A 152 -11.17 -3.36 -7.97
C LEU A 152 -10.39 -4.65 -7.68
N PHE A 153 -9.34 -4.59 -6.86
CA PHE A 153 -8.61 -5.77 -6.41
C PHE A 153 -9.50 -6.74 -5.62
N LEU A 154 -10.32 -6.22 -4.70
CA LEU A 154 -11.26 -7.03 -3.92
C LEU A 154 -12.24 -7.77 -4.83
N ASP A 155 -12.74 -7.10 -5.86
CA ASP A 155 -13.63 -7.72 -6.85
C ASP A 155 -12.93 -8.85 -7.63
N ARG A 156 -11.69 -8.61 -8.08
CA ARG A 156 -10.90 -9.63 -8.80
C ARG A 156 -10.57 -10.84 -7.93
N VAL A 157 -10.12 -10.62 -6.69
CA VAL A 157 -9.73 -11.72 -5.80
C VAL A 157 -10.95 -12.54 -5.38
N ALA A 158 -12.10 -11.90 -5.15
CA ALA A 158 -13.36 -12.60 -4.87
C ALA A 158 -13.80 -13.48 -6.06
N ALA A 159 -13.66 -12.98 -7.29
CA ALA A 159 -14.02 -13.74 -8.50
C ALA A 159 -13.11 -14.96 -8.75
N LEU A 160 -11.85 -14.92 -8.31
CA LEU A 160 -10.94 -16.07 -8.39
C LEU A 160 -11.31 -17.17 -7.37
N GLY A 161 -11.79 -16.77 -6.19
CA GLY A 161 -12.06 -17.65 -5.05
C GLY A 161 -10.83 -18.46 -4.63
N ASP A 162 -11.04 -19.57 -3.92
CA ASP A 162 -9.95 -20.43 -3.43
C ASP A 162 -9.28 -21.29 -4.52
N ARG A 163 -9.74 -21.17 -5.77
CA ARG A 163 -9.34 -22.05 -6.89
C ARG A 163 -7.89 -21.86 -7.34
N GLN A 164 -7.27 -20.73 -6.99
CA GLN A 164 -5.95 -20.34 -7.47
C GLN A 164 -4.82 -20.60 -6.46
N GLY A 165 -5.14 -21.15 -5.28
CA GLY A 165 -4.15 -21.49 -4.26
C GLY A 165 -3.26 -20.29 -3.90
N ASP A 166 -1.94 -20.53 -3.83
CA ASP A 166 -0.97 -19.51 -3.38
C ASP A 166 -0.83 -18.30 -4.32
N ASP A 167 -1.17 -18.44 -5.61
CA ASP A 167 -0.99 -17.40 -6.63
C ASP A 167 -2.18 -16.43 -6.73
N ALA A 168 -3.26 -16.67 -5.97
CA ALA A 168 -4.50 -15.89 -6.06
C ALA A 168 -4.28 -14.38 -5.93
N LEU A 169 -3.42 -13.95 -4.98
CA LEU A 169 -3.14 -12.52 -4.77
C LEU A 169 -2.42 -11.91 -5.97
N ALA A 170 -1.41 -12.59 -6.51
CA ALA A 170 -0.63 -12.08 -7.64
C ALA A 170 -1.48 -12.03 -8.92
N LEU A 171 -2.32 -13.04 -9.15
CA LEU A 171 -3.25 -13.08 -10.27
C LEU A 171 -4.31 -11.97 -10.18
N ALA A 172 -4.92 -11.78 -9.01
CA ALA A 172 -5.88 -10.70 -8.78
C ALA A 172 -5.22 -9.33 -9.01
N LEU A 173 -4.01 -9.12 -8.48
CA LEU A 173 -3.26 -7.88 -8.67
C LEU A 173 -2.94 -7.62 -10.16
N GLY A 174 -2.51 -8.65 -10.90
CA GLY A 174 -2.27 -8.54 -12.34
C GLY A 174 -3.55 -8.31 -13.15
N GLN A 175 -4.69 -8.85 -12.73
CA GLN A 175 -6.00 -8.54 -13.33
C GLN A 175 -6.42 -7.10 -13.05
N THR A 176 -6.21 -6.59 -11.83
CA THR A 176 -6.48 -5.20 -11.46
C THR A 176 -5.70 -4.22 -12.34
N VAL A 177 -4.38 -4.42 -12.48
CA VAL A 177 -3.52 -3.55 -13.31
C VAL A 177 -3.96 -3.55 -14.78
N ARG A 178 -4.26 -4.74 -15.35
CA ARG A 178 -4.75 -4.83 -16.73
C ARG A 178 -6.08 -4.11 -16.92
N GLN A 179 -7.02 -4.31 -16.00
CA GLN A 179 -8.33 -3.69 -16.09
C GLN A 179 -8.26 -2.16 -16.04
N VAL A 180 -7.32 -1.59 -15.26
CA VAL A 180 -7.03 -0.15 -15.27
C VAL A 180 -6.55 0.30 -16.65
N GLY A 181 -5.58 -0.41 -17.23
CA GLY A 181 -5.08 -0.12 -18.57
C GLY A 181 -6.18 -0.19 -19.65
N ASP A 182 -7.05 -1.19 -19.58
CA ASP A 182 -8.20 -1.33 -20.49
C ASP A 182 -9.16 -0.14 -20.35
N MET A 183 -9.46 0.30 -19.12
CA MET A 183 -10.33 1.46 -18.88
C MET A 183 -9.69 2.77 -19.35
N GLN A 184 -8.38 2.94 -19.19
CA GLN A 184 -7.67 4.11 -19.73
C GLN A 184 -7.67 4.11 -21.26
N ALA A 185 -7.48 2.94 -21.89
CA ALA A 185 -7.53 2.81 -23.34
C ALA A 185 -8.93 3.10 -23.92
N GLU A 186 -9.98 2.71 -23.20
CA GLU A 186 -11.38 2.88 -23.64
C GLU A 186 -11.92 4.30 -23.34
N PHE A 187 -11.67 4.83 -22.14
CA PHE A 187 -12.32 6.05 -21.65
C PHE A 187 -11.38 7.23 -21.44
N GLY A 188 -10.07 6.99 -21.30
CA GLY A 188 -9.08 8.00 -20.94
C GLY A 188 -8.52 8.79 -22.13
N ASN A 189 -7.61 9.71 -21.82
CA ASN A 189 -6.82 10.48 -22.77
C ASN A 189 -5.34 10.03 -22.80
N ARG A 190 -5.03 8.88 -22.18
CA ARG A 190 -3.70 8.28 -22.07
C ARG A 190 -2.74 9.06 -21.18
N ASP A 191 -3.25 9.68 -20.11
CA ASP A 191 -2.39 10.11 -19.02
C ASP A 191 -1.72 8.86 -18.38
N PRO A 192 -0.41 8.89 -18.09
CA PRO A 192 0.29 7.72 -17.59
C PRO A 192 -0.15 7.36 -16.16
N SER A 193 -0.31 6.06 -15.92
CA SER A 193 -0.50 5.45 -14.62
C SER A 193 0.84 4.99 -14.03
N TYR A 194 1.03 5.26 -12.74
CA TYR A 194 2.16 4.74 -11.96
C TYR A 194 1.57 3.88 -10.85
N LEU A 195 1.79 2.57 -10.88
CA LEU A 195 1.08 1.61 -10.02
C LEU A 195 2.06 0.77 -9.21
N ASN A 196 2.75 1.38 -8.24
CA ASN A 196 3.51 0.60 -7.26
C ASN A 196 2.55 0.17 -6.15
N ILE A 197 2.24 -1.13 -6.10
CA ILE A 197 1.22 -1.69 -5.22
C ILE A 197 1.84 -2.77 -4.35
N ALA A 198 1.42 -2.84 -3.08
CA ALA A 198 1.63 -3.99 -2.22
C ALA A 198 0.32 -4.39 -1.56
N VAL A 199 0.00 -5.67 -1.58
CA VAL A 199 -1.22 -6.23 -1.00
C VAL A 199 -0.90 -7.50 -0.22
N SER A 200 -1.61 -7.72 0.88
CA SER A 200 -1.47 -8.90 1.73
C SER A 200 -2.81 -9.46 2.16
N ASP A 201 -2.86 -10.76 2.37
CA ASP A 201 -3.97 -11.51 2.98
C ASP A 201 -3.66 -11.93 4.44
N GLY A 202 -2.58 -11.39 5.02
CA GLY A 202 -2.08 -11.70 6.36
C GLY A 202 -1.03 -12.81 6.42
N VAL A 203 -0.86 -13.60 5.36
CA VAL A 203 0.12 -14.70 5.29
C VAL A 203 1.09 -14.50 4.14
N ARG A 204 0.65 -13.86 3.06
CA ARG A 204 1.39 -13.62 1.82
C ARG A 204 1.41 -12.14 1.51
N VAL A 205 2.38 -11.72 0.72
CA VAL A 205 2.44 -10.38 0.14
C VAL A 205 2.66 -10.52 -1.36
N ALA A 206 1.79 -9.88 -2.14
CA ALA A 206 2.02 -9.65 -3.57
C ALA A 206 2.35 -8.17 -3.79
N ALA A 207 3.32 -7.91 -4.66
CA ALA A 207 3.72 -6.56 -5.01
C ALA A 207 3.84 -6.38 -6.53
N CYS A 208 3.56 -5.17 -7.01
CA CYS A 208 3.66 -4.80 -8.41
C CYS A 208 4.41 -3.48 -8.54
N ARG A 209 5.25 -3.38 -9.56
CA ARG A 209 5.81 -2.13 -10.09
C ARG A 209 5.38 -2.03 -11.54
N PHE A 210 4.62 -1.01 -11.88
CA PHE A 210 4.08 -0.85 -13.23
C PHE A 210 3.98 0.63 -13.61
N THR A 211 4.27 0.92 -14.88
CA THR A 211 3.89 2.15 -15.58
C THR A 211 3.50 1.81 -17.01
N ASP A 212 2.53 2.52 -17.57
CA ASP A 212 2.22 2.53 -19.01
C ASP A 212 2.80 3.78 -19.72
N GLY A 213 3.45 4.66 -18.96
CA GLY A 213 4.24 5.78 -19.46
C GLY A 213 5.70 5.41 -19.75
N PRO A 214 6.57 6.42 -19.92
CA PRO A 214 8.00 6.20 -20.12
C PRO A 214 8.63 5.41 -18.95
N PRO A 215 9.41 4.34 -19.22
CA PRO A 215 10.01 3.52 -18.17
C PRO A 215 10.95 4.29 -17.22
N GLU A 216 11.54 5.38 -17.67
CA GLU A 216 12.41 6.28 -16.89
C GLU A 216 11.66 7.00 -15.76
N ASP A 217 10.34 7.21 -15.92
CA ASP A 217 9.49 7.86 -14.91
C ASP A 217 8.92 6.86 -13.90
N ALA A 218 9.18 5.55 -14.10
CA ALA A 218 8.66 4.51 -13.23
C ALA A 218 9.23 4.59 -11.81
N LEU A 219 8.35 4.72 -10.83
CA LEU A 219 8.69 4.84 -9.41
C LEU A 219 9.49 3.64 -8.90
N SER A 220 10.42 3.88 -7.96
CA SER A 220 11.25 2.81 -7.39
C SER A 220 10.42 1.81 -6.56
N LEU A 221 10.79 0.54 -6.68
CA LEU A 221 10.34 -0.55 -5.82
C LEU A 221 11.48 -1.56 -5.70
N TYR A 222 11.83 -1.92 -4.48
CA TYR A 222 12.88 -2.89 -4.19
C TYR A 222 12.32 -4.03 -3.36
N TYR A 223 12.90 -5.21 -3.50
CA TYR A 223 12.60 -6.34 -2.65
C TYR A 223 13.90 -7.00 -2.19
N ARG A 224 13.83 -7.64 -1.02
CA ARG A 224 14.90 -8.47 -0.47
C ARG A 224 14.27 -9.73 0.11
N THR A 225 14.90 -10.87 -0.17
CA THR A 225 14.54 -12.15 0.43
C THR A 225 15.69 -12.62 1.31
N GLY A 226 15.35 -13.45 2.30
CA GLY A 226 16.30 -13.85 3.32
C GLY A 226 15.68 -14.80 4.35
N ARG A 227 16.49 -15.29 5.29
CA ARG A 227 16.01 -16.24 6.31
C ARG A 227 15.49 -15.53 7.57
N GLN A 228 16.10 -14.40 7.92
CA GLN A 228 15.77 -13.64 9.11
C GLN A 228 16.06 -12.17 8.88
N TYR A 229 15.13 -11.31 9.28
CA TYR A 229 15.35 -9.87 9.28
C TYR A 229 15.74 -9.41 10.68
N ILE A 230 16.89 -8.75 10.79
CA ILE A 230 17.39 -8.18 12.04
C ILE A 230 17.82 -6.75 11.75
N CYS A 231 17.43 -5.81 12.61
CA CYS A 231 17.95 -4.45 12.56
C CYS A 231 18.56 -4.04 13.90
N GLU A 232 19.88 -3.81 13.90
CA GLU A 232 20.69 -3.45 15.07
C GLU A 232 21.47 -2.18 14.75
N ASP A 233 21.45 -1.19 15.66
CA ASP A 233 22.14 0.10 15.50
C ASP A 233 21.88 0.79 14.14
N GLY A 234 20.65 0.62 13.63
CA GLY A 234 20.20 1.17 12.35
C GLY A 234 20.74 0.49 11.09
N VAL A 235 21.45 -0.63 11.25
CA VAL A 235 21.92 -1.48 10.15
C VAL A 235 21.04 -2.73 10.10
N CYS A 236 20.27 -2.88 9.03
CA CYS A 236 19.39 -4.02 8.87
C CYS A 236 19.95 -5.06 7.89
N ARG A 237 19.79 -6.34 8.24
CA ARG A 237 20.23 -7.50 7.48
C ARG A 237 19.06 -8.46 7.32
N GLY A 238 18.89 -8.98 6.11
CA GLY A 238 17.86 -9.94 5.71
C GLY A 238 18.51 -11.11 5.00
#